data_AF-A0A930U1F5-F1
#
_entry.id   AF-A0A930U1F5-F1
#
_cell.length_a   1.000
_cell.length_b   1.000
_cell.length_c   1.000
_cell.angle_alpha   90.00
_cell.angle_beta   90.00
_cell.angle_gamma   90.00
#
_symmetry.space_group_name_H-M   'P 1'
#
loop_
_entity.id
_entity.type
_entity.pdbx_description
1 polymer ?
#
loop_
_entity_poly.entity_id
_entity_poly.type
_entity_poly.pdbx_seq_one_letter_code
_entity_poly.pdbx_strand_id
1 'polypeptide(L)'
;MTSEPRLDYLYKEYIRLSQQAEEYIRSAFDDFKLMGVIGATIALWKPIVDVIVLANPKIDYSGLLFLGFLSLLLVIAVIGFWNLIKQSFIIFFADNLQGYEEELRKELNELDSSRVFNLNLEKETKLLVSYRTTFSAFLSVFALATTVIPVLILISFDIRYSFLYLLLSVTIFGTYFRVLKKSTRQYVKR
;
A
#
# COMPACT_ATOMS: atom_id res chain seq x y z
N MET A 1 -25.00 36.46 -9.40
CA MET A 1 -23.91 36.02 -10.30
C MET A 1 -24.43 34.82 -11.04
N THR A 2 -24.31 34.80 -12.37
CA THR A 2 -24.85 33.76 -13.26
C THR A 2 -24.31 32.38 -12.85
N SER A 3 -25.14 31.35 -12.92
CA SER A 3 -24.83 29.97 -12.50
C SER A 3 -23.76 29.29 -13.36
N GLU A 4 -23.63 29.68 -14.64
CA GLU A 4 -22.66 29.11 -15.59
C GLU A 4 -21.18 29.19 -15.17
N PRO A 5 -20.61 30.35 -14.78
CA PRO A 5 -19.21 30.44 -14.37
C PRO A 5 -18.88 29.65 -13.10
N ARG A 6 -19.85 29.48 -12.19
CA ARG A 6 -19.67 28.67 -10.98
C ARG A 6 -19.71 27.18 -11.31
N LEU A 7 -20.66 26.76 -12.16
CA LEU A 7 -20.77 25.38 -12.64
C LEU A 7 -19.50 24.94 -13.38
N ASP A 8 -19.00 25.78 -14.30
CA ASP A 8 -17.76 25.51 -15.06
C ASP A 8 -16.53 25.39 -14.14
N TYR A 9 -16.45 26.25 -13.11
CA TYR A 9 -15.39 26.16 -12.10
C TYR A 9 -15.45 24.84 -11.31
N LEU A 10 -16.62 24.48 -10.78
CA LEU A 10 -16.81 23.26 -10.00
C LEU A 10 -16.49 22.01 -10.84
N TYR A 11 -16.93 21.98 -12.09
CA TYR A 11 -16.66 20.86 -12.99
C TYR A 11 -15.18 20.73 -13.36
N LYS A 12 -14.50 21.85 -13.65
CA LYS A 12 -13.04 21.84 -13.91
C LYS A 12 -12.26 21.34 -12.71
N GLU A 13 -12.65 21.75 -11.51
CA GLU A 13 -11.97 21.33 -10.28
C GLU A 13 -12.24 19.85 -9.95
N TYR A 14 -13.46 19.38 -10.17
CA TYR A 14 -13.82 17.97 -10.10
C TYR A 14 -12.97 17.11 -11.05
N ILE A 15 -12.84 17.51 -12.33
CA ILE A 15 -11.97 16.80 -13.29
C ILE A 15 -10.52 16.82 -12.83
N ARG A 16 -10.00 17.97 -12.40
CA ARG A 16 -8.61 18.13 -11.96
C ARG A 16 -8.30 17.18 -10.80
N LEU A 17 -9.19 17.10 -9.81
CA LEU A 17 -9.05 16.19 -8.66
C LEU A 17 -9.20 14.73 -9.07
N SER A 18 -10.12 14.40 -9.97
CA SER A 18 -10.31 13.04 -10.47
C SER A 18 -9.08 12.53 -11.22
N GLN A 19 -8.45 13.38 -12.03
CA GLN A 19 -7.21 13.04 -12.74
C GLN A 19 -6.07 12.81 -11.76
N GLN A 20 -5.90 13.68 -10.76
CA GLN A 20 -4.89 13.48 -9.71
C GLN A 20 -5.13 12.19 -8.94
N ALA A 21 -6.38 11.89 -8.57
CA ALA A 21 -6.72 10.65 -7.88
C ALA A 21 -6.37 9.40 -8.72
N GLU A 22 -6.67 9.43 -10.03
CA GLU A 22 -6.32 8.33 -10.94
C GLU A 22 -4.81 8.13 -11.06
N GLU A 23 -4.02 9.20 -11.14
CA GLU A 23 -2.55 9.13 -11.14
C GLU A 23 -2.01 8.48 -9.85
N TYR A 24 -2.56 8.86 -8.69
CA TYR A 24 -2.20 8.25 -7.41
C TYR A 24 -2.54 6.77 -7.35
N ILE A 25 -3.71 6.38 -7.86
CA ILE A 25 -4.13 4.96 -7.92
C ILE A 25 -3.21 4.17 -8.84
N ARG A 26 -2.90 4.68 -10.04
CA ARG A 26 -1.97 4.01 -10.98
C ARG A 26 -0.58 3.85 -10.36
N SER A 27 -0.08 4.88 -9.70
CA SER A 27 1.20 4.83 -8.99
C SER A 27 1.20 3.82 -7.83
N ALA A 28 0.07 3.61 -7.14
CA ALA A 28 -0.05 2.57 -6.11
C ALA A 28 -0.04 1.15 -6.72
N PHE A 29 -0.62 0.95 -7.91
CA PHE A 29 -0.55 -0.32 -8.64
C PHE A 29 0.86 -0.67 -9.12
N ASP A 30 1.69 0.33 -9.47
CA ASP A 30 3.08 0.07 -9.82
C ASP A 30 3.90 -0.42 -8.61
N ASP A 31 3.58 0.05 -7.39
CA ASP A 31 4.21 -0.45 -6.16
C ASP A 31 3.86 -1.92 -5.88
N PHE A 32 2.69 -2.42 -6.34
CA PHE A 32 2.37 -3.84 -6.27
C PHE A 32 3.27 -4.70 -7.16
N LYS A 33 3.66 -4.21 -8.34
CA LYS A 33 4.62 -4.93 -9.20
C LYS A 33 5.97 -5.08 -8.50
N LEU A 34 6.40 -4.04 -7.77
CA LEU A 34 7.62 -4.09 -6.96
C LEU A 34 7.54 -5.15 -5.87
N MET A 35 6.38 -5.37 -5.24
CA MET A 35 6.20 -6.46 -4.26
C MET A 35 6.41 -7.84 -4.90
N GLY A 36 5.95 -8.05 -6.13
CA GLY A 36 6.20 -9.28 -6.89
C GLY A 36 7.68 -9.51 -7.15
N VAL A 37 8.40 -8.46 -7.58
CA VAL A 37 9.86 -8.49 -7.78
C VAL A 37 10.58 -8.82 -6.48
N ILE A 38 10.18 -8.20 -5.36
CA ILE A 38 10.76 -8.48 -4.05
C ILE A 38 10.57 -9.94 -3.64
N GLY A 39 9.38 -10.51 -3.86
CA GLY A 39 9.12 -11.92 -3.59
C GLY A 39 10.05 -12.85 -4.36
N ALA A 40 10.27 -12.56 -5.65
CA ALA A 40 11.23 -13.29 -6.48
C ALA A 40 12.67 -13.12 -5.96
N THR A 41 13.07 -11.90 -5.59
CA THR A 41 14.41 -11.63 -5.05
C THR A 41 14.66 -12.37 -3.74
N ILE A 42 13.68 -12.46 -2.84
CA ILE A 42 13.80 -13.25 -1.60
C ILE A 42 14.07 -14.72 -1.90
N ALA A 43 13.35 -15.30 -2.87
CA ALA A 43 13.53 -16.70 -3.25
C ALA A 43 14.90 -16.95 -3.91
N LEU A 44 15.39 -16.00 -4.71
CA LEU A 44 16.65 -16.10 -5.44
C LEU A 44 17.87 -15.71 -4.60
N TRP A 45 17.69 -15.02 -3.47
CA TRP A 45 18.80 -14.50 -2.67
C TRP A 45 19.74 -15.59 -2.17
N LYS A 46 19.20 -16.72 -1.68
CA LYS A 46 20.03 -17.84 -1.24
C LYS A 46 20.92 -18.39 -2.37
N PRO A 47 20.39 -18.78 -3.54
CA PRO A 47 21.22 -19.19 -4.68
C PRO A 47 22.31 -18.18 -5.06
N ILE A 48 22.01 -16.87 -5.00
CA ILE A 48 22.99 -15.82 -5.28
C ILE A 48 24.14 -15.86 -4.25
N VAL A 49 23.82 -15.97 -2.97
CA VAL A 49 24.83 -16.09 -1.90
C VAL A 49 25.63 -17.37 -2.03
N ASP A 50 25.01 -18.49 -2.41
CA ASP A 50 25.70 -19.76 -2.68
C ASP A 50 26.80 -19.57 -3.73
N VAL A 51 26.50 -18.90 -4.86
CA VAL A 51 27.47 -18.63 -5.93
C VAL A 51 28.59 -17.70 -5.49
N ILE A 52 28.27 -16.65 -4.71
CA ILE A 52 29.26 -15.67 -4.23
C ILE A 52 30.27 -16.34 -3.29
N VAL A 53 29.79 -17.17 -2.35
CA VAL A 53 30.67 -17.85 -1.40
C VAL A 53 31.48 -18.95 -2.06
N LEU A 54 30.93 -19.63 -3.08
CA LEU A 54 31.71 -20.56 -3.92
C LEU A 54 32.88 -19.85 -4.62
N ALA A 55 32.66 -18.62 -5.12
CA ALA A 55 33.71 -17.84 -5.77
C ALA A 55 34.73 -17.25 -4.76
N ASN A 56 34.31 -16.98 -3.52
CA ASN A 56 35.19 -16.42 -2.49
C ASN A 56 34.89 -17.01 -1.09
N PRO A 57 35.53 -18.14 -0.73
CA PRO A 57 35.21 -18.91 0.48
C PRO A 57 35.50 -18.22 1.81
N LYS A 58 36.21 -17.07 1.79
CA LYS A 58 36.53 -16.28 2.98
C LYS A 58 35.34 -15.47 3.50
N ILE A 59 34.28 -15.36 2.70
CA ILE A 59 33.08 -14.60 3.03
C ILE A 59 32.22 -15.41 4.01
N ASP A 60 31.79 -14.77 5.10
CA ASP A 60 30.82 -15.35 6.01
C ASP A 60 29.45 -15.50 5.32
N TYR A 61 29.10 -16.75 5.05
CA TYR A 61 27.86 -17.14 4.37
C TYR A 61 26.62 -16.68 5.14
N SER A 62 26.59 -16.91 6.46
CA SER A 62 25.43 -16.62 7.31
C SER A 62 25.21 -15.11 7.45
N GLY A 63 26.30 -14.36 7.65
CA GLY A 63 26.27 -12.90 7.71
C GLY A 63 25.80 -12.27 6.40
N LEU A 64 26.23 -12.80 5.24
CA LEU A 64 25.81 -12.29 3.94
C LEU A 64 24.32 -12.55 3.65
N LEU A 65 23.82 -13.75 4.00
CA LEU A 65 22.38 -14.05 3.91
C LEU A 65 21.57 -13.09 4.78
N PHE A 66 21.97 -12.92 6.04
CA PHE A 66 21.29 -12.03 6.98
C PHE A 66 21.25 -10.59 6.46
N LEU A 67 22.39 -10.07 5.99
CA LEU A 67 22.47 -8.70 5.49
C LEU A 67 21.55 -8.48 4.29
N GLY A 68 21.48 -9.44 3.36
CA GLY A 68 20.60 -9.33 2.21
C GLY A 68 19.11 -9.45 2.55
N PHE A 69 18.73 -10.34 3.46
CA PHE A 69 17.33 -10.36 3.92
C PHE A 69 16.97 -9.10 4.68
N LEU A 70 17.90 -8.55 5.48
CA LEU A 70 17.69 -7.31 6.22
C LEU A 70 17.53 -6.11 5.29
N SER A 71 18.34 -6.02 4.23
CA SER A 71 18.22 -4.95 3.24
C SER A 71 16.90 -5.05 2.46
N LEU A 72 16.48 -6.26 2.09
CA LEU A 72 15.17 -6.49 1.47
C LEU A 72 14.02 -6.10 2.40
N LEU A 73 14.11 -6.45 3.68
CA LEU A 73 13.11 -6.07 4.69
C LEU A 73 13.00 -4.53 4.82
N LEU A 74 14.13 -3.82 4.78
CA LEU A 74 14.14 -2.35 4.81
C LEU A 74 13.44 -1.76 3.58
N VAL A 75 13.73 -2.27 2.38
CA VAL A 75 13.08 -1.82 1.13
C VAL A 75 11.57 -2.07 1.20
N ILE A 76 11.15 -3.25 1.64
CA ILE A 76 9.73 -3.58 1.85
C ILE A 76 9.09 -2.59 2.83
N ALA A 77 9.75 -2.29 3.94
CA ALA A 77 9.24 -1.37 4.94
C ALA A 77 9.00 0.01 4.34
N VAL A 78 9.98 0.57 3.62
CA VAL A 78 9.87 1.89 2.99
C VAL A 78 8.71 1.94 1.99
N ILE A 79 8.62 0.96 1.08
CA ILE A 79 7.53 0.87 0.09
C ILE A 79 6.18 0.73 0.80
N GLY A 80 6.11 -0.12 1.82
CA GLY A 80 4.92 -0.29 2.65
C GLY A 80 4.47 1.05 3.23
N PHE A 81 5.35 1.76 3.94
CA PHE A 81 5.03 3.03 4.59
C PHE A 81 4.63 4.10 3.57
N TRP A 82 5.28 4.14 2.41
CA TRP A 82 4.89 5.01 1.31
C TRP A 82 3.47 4.71 0.81
N ASN A 83 3.11 3.43 0.69
CA ASN A 83 1.75 3.03 0.35
C ASN A 83 0.71 3.47 1.39
N LEU A 84 1.04 3.50 2.68
CA LEU A 84 0.13 4.05 3.71
C LEU A 84 -0.14 5.55 3.48
N ILE A 85 0.89 6.31 3.11
CA ILE A 85 0.75 7.72 2.79
C ILE A 85 -0.15 7.89 1.56
N LYS A 86 0.11 7.14 0.48
CA LYS A 86 -0.74 7.16 -0.72
C LYS A 86 -2.20 6.81 -0.42
N GLN A 87 -2.45 5.79 0.40
CA GLN A 87 -3.81 5.43 0.82
C GLN A 87 -4.51 6.56 1.57
N SER A 88 -3.78 7.31 2.42
CA SER A 88 -4.37 8.47 3.10
C SER A 88 -4.79 9.59 2.13
N PHE A 89 -4.02 9.80 1.06
CA PHE A 89 -4.37 10.76 0.01
C PHE A 89 -5.56 10.30 -0.83
N ILE A 90 -5.64 9.02 -1.20
CA ILE A 90 -6.79 8.49 -1.98
C ILE A 90 -8.10 8.72 -1.22
N ILE A 91 -8.11 8.50 0.09
CA ILE A 91 -9.30 8.74 0.90
C ILE A 91 -9.64 10.24 0.94
N PHE A 92 -8.63 11.11 1.08
CA PHE A 92 -8.85 12.56 0.98
C PHE A 92 -9.43 12.97 -0.38
N PHE A 93 -8.94 12.41 -1.49
CA PHE A 93 -9.50 12.72 -2.81
C PHE A 93 -10.94 12.22 -2.96
N ALA A 94 -11.26 11.03 -2.45
CA ALA A 94 -12.62 10.50 -2.46
C ALA A 94 -13.59 11.44 -1.70
N ASP A 95 -13.24 11.85 -0.48
CA ASP A 95 -14.05 12.78 0.33
C ASP A 95 -14.28 14.12 -0.39
N ASN A 96 -13.25 14.68 -1.05
CA ASN A 96 -13.39 15.96 -1.76
C ASN A 96 -14.18 15.83 -3.06
N LEU A 97 -13.94 14.78 -3.85
CA LEU A 97 -14.69 14.53 -5.09
C LEU A 97 -16.18 14.41 -4.82
N GLN A 98 -16.55 13.76 -3.71
CA GLN A 98 -17.93 13.73 -3.24
C GLN A 98 -18.46 15.14 -2.95
N GLY A 99 -17.71 15.97 -2.23
CA GLY A 99 -18.12 17.36 -1.94
C GLY A 99 -18.40 18.17 -3.20
N TYR A 100 -17.54 18.05 -4.22
CA TYR A 100 -17.74 18.71 -5.52
C TYR A 100 -18.96 18.15 -6.27
N GLU A 101 -19.18 16.84 -6.22
CA GLU A 101 -20.34 16.22 -6.86
C GLU A 101 -21.66 16.66 -6.21
N GLU A 102 -21.71 16.78 -4.89
CA GLU A 102 -22.87 17.30 -4.16
C GLU A 102 -23.15 18.77 -4.50
N GLU A 103 -22.12 19.60 -4.63
CA GLU A 103 -22.28 20.99 -5.07
C GLU A 103 -22.74 21.11 -6.53
N LEU A 104 -22.21 20.26 -7.43
CA LEU A 104 -22.64 20.20 -8.83
C LEU A 104 -24.11 19.79 -8.96
N ARG A 105 -24.56 18.79 -8.21
CA ARG A 105 -25.97 18.36 -8.20
C ARG A 105 -26.90 19.50 -7.73
N LYS A 106 -26.50 20.25 -6.70
CA LYS A 106 -27.25 21.42 -6.20
C LYS A 106 -27.36 22.51 -7.27
N GLU A 107 -26.29 22.82 -7.97
CA GLU A 107 -26.28 23.89 -8.98
C GLU A 107 -27.04 23.48 -10.26
N LEU A 108 -27.09 22.19 -10.59
CA LEU A 108 -27.82 21.65 -11.74
C LEU A 108 -29.33 21.44 -11.48
N ASN A 109 -29.82 21.64 -10.26
CA ASN A 109 -31.20 21.31 -9.85
C ASN A 109 -31.60 19.85 -10.19
N GLU A 110 -30.64 18.93 -10.31
CA GLU A 110 -30.92 17.52 -10.54
C GLU A 110 -31.39 16.87 -9.22
N LEU A 111 -32.69 16.63 -9.10
CA LEU A 111 -33.34 15.89 -8.01
C LEU A 111 -32.86 14.44 -7.98
N ASP A 112 -32.03 14.07 -7.00
CA ASP A 112 -31.74 12.75 -6.37
C ASP A 112 -31.70 11.46 -7.23
N SER A 113 -31.84 11.51 -8.56
CA SER A 113 -32.18 10.36 -9.42
C SER A 113 -31.36 10.27 -10.71
N SER A 114 -30.51 11.25 -10.98
CA SER A 114 -29.58 11.22 -12.10
C SER A 114 -28.47 10.21 -11.86
N ARG A 115 -28.45 9.12 -12.62
CA ARG A 115 -27.34 8.14 -12.65
C ARG A 115 -26.03 8.72 -13.19
N VAL A 116 -26.03 9.98 -13.64
CA VAL A 116 -24.90 10.64 -14.30
C VAL A 116 -23.85 11.06 -13.28
N PHE A 117 -24.30 11.64 -12.17
CA PHE A 117 -23.48 11.92 -10.99
C PHE A 117 -23.84 10.87 -9.94
N ASN A 118 -23.25 9.68 -10.06
CA ASN A 118 -23.47 8.63 -9.08
C ASN A 118 -22.14 7.92 -8.82
N LEU A 119 -21.19 8.61 -8.18
CA LEU A 119 -20.30 7.93 -7.24
C LEU A 119 -21.22 7.30 -6.20
N ASN A 120 -21.61 6.05 -6.46
CA ASN A 120 -22.67 5.36 -5.75
C ASN A 120 -22.17 4.97 -4.34
N LEU A 121 -22.22 5.94 -3.42
CA LEU A 121 -21.62 5.91 -2.09
C LEU A 121 -22.22 4.85 -1.14
N GLU A 122 -23.46 4.43 -1.34
CA GLU A 122 -24.04 3.28 -0.63
C GLU A 122 -23.31 1.96 -0.96
N LYS A 123 -22.73 1.86 -2.15
CA LYS A 123 -21.80 0.79 -2.52
C LYS A 123 -20.35 1.12 -2.15
N GLU A 124 -19.99 2.40 -2.01
CA GLU A 124 -18.61 2.82 -1.78
C GLU A 124 -18.10 2.56 -0.36
N THR A 125 -18.91 2.71 0.69
CA THR A 125 -18.49 2.22 2.03
C THR A 125 -18.22 0.72 2.02
N LYS A 126 -19.05 -0.06 1.32
CA LYS A 126 -18.82 -1.51 1.12
C LYS A 126 -17.59 -1.78 0.23
N LEU A 127 -17.34 -0.98 -0.80
CA LEU A 127 -16.17 -1.12 -1.67
C LEU A 127 -14.87 -0.70 -0.97
N LEU A 128 -14.85 0.39 -0.22
CA LEU A 128 -13.72 0.83 0.59
C LEU A 128 -13.43 -0.16 1.70
N VAL A 129 -14.47 -0.69 2.37
CA VAL A 129 -14.31 -1.77 3.35
C VAL A 129 -13.80 -3.04 2.69
N SER A 130 -14.33 -3.42 1.52
CA SER A 130 -13.89 -4.60 0.76
C SER A 130 -12.44 -4.45 0.28
N TYR A 131 -12.08 -3.30 -0.28
CA TYR A 131 -10.73 -2.95 -0.69
C TYR A 131 -9.78 -3.00 0.49
N ARG A 132 -10.13 -2.38 1.63
CA ARG A 132 -9.31 -2.41 2.84
C ARG A 132 -9.10 -3.83 3.36
N THR A 133 -10.16 -4.63 3.41
CA THR A 133 -10.08 -6.01 3.87
C THR A 133 -9.20 -6.84 2.94
N THR A 134 -9.39 -6.68 1.62
CA THR A 134 -8.59 -7.37 0.60
C THR A 134 -7.12 -6.95 0.65
N PHE A 135 -6.85 -5.64 0.76
CA PHE A 135 -5.51 -5.09 0.89
C PHE A 135 -4.82 -5.56 2.16
N SER A 136 -5.51 -5.52 3.30
CA SER A 136 -4.99 -6.01 4.58
C SER A 136 -4.71 -7.51 4.54
N ALA A 137 -5.58 -8.30 3.90
CA ALA A 137 -5.39 -9.74 3.74
C ALA A 137 -4.18 -10.03 2.86
N PHE A 138 -4.07 -9.38 1.70
CA PHE A 138 -2.92 -9.48 0.81
C PHE A 138 -1.62 -9.15 1.55
N LEU A 139 -1.59 -8.01 2.26
CA LEU A 139 -0.40 -7.60 2.98
C LEU A 139 -0.06 -8.55 4.13
N SER A 140 -1.04 -9.16 4.78
CA SER A 140 -0.80 -10.16 5.82
C SER A 140 -0.14 -11.41 5.24
N VAL A 141 -0.59 -11.88 4.08
CA VAL A 141 0.03 -13.00 3.36
C VAL A 141 1.47 -12.63 2.95
N PHE A 142 1.66 -11.43 2.41
CA PHE A 142 2.98 -10.95 2.01
C PHE A 142 3.94 -10.80 3.21
N ALA A 143 3.46 -10.27 4.34
CA ALA A 143 4.22 -10.16 5.58
C ALA A 143 4.65 -11.54 6.10
N LEU A 144 3.76 -12.52 6.01
CA LEU A 144 4.07 -13.89 6.38
C LEU A 144 5.15 -14.49 5.48
N ALA A 145 5.03 -14.33 4.16
CA ALA A 145 6.05 -14.83 3.22
C ALA A 145 7.42 -14.17 3.45
N THR A 146 7.44 -12.84 3.59
CA THR A 146 8.66 -12.05 3.79
C THR A 146 9.29 -12.23 5.17
N THR A 147 8.55 -12.76 6.15
CA THR A 147 9.09 -13.07 7.48
C THR A 147 9.49 -14.54 7.59
N VAL A 148 8.57 -15.46 7.28
CA VAL A 148 8.75 -16.90 7.51
C VAL A 148 9.85 -17.46 6.62
N ILE A 149 9.88 -17.12 5.33
CA ILE A 149 10.88 -17.69 4.41
C ILE A 149 12.31 -17.31 4.84
N PRO A 150 12.65 -16.01 5.04
CA PRO A 150 13.98 -15.64 5.52
C PRO A 150 14.32 -16.23 6.89
N VAL A 151 13.36 -16.31 7.82
CA VAL A 151 13.58 -16.89 9.15
C VAL A 151 13.94 -18.37 9.06
N LEU A 152 13.23 -19.15 8.25
CA LEU A 152 13.52 -20.58 8.05
C LEU A 152 14.89 -20.80 7.39
N ILE A 153 15.22 -19.97 6.40
CA ILE A 153 16.55 -20.01 5.76
C ILE A 153 17.62 -19.70 6.82
N LEU A 154 17.48 -18.60 7.57
CA LEU A 154 18.47 -18.19 8.58
C LEU A 154 18.60 -19.18 9.74
N ILE A 155 17.51 -19.81 10.21
CA ILE A 155 17.57 -20.85 11.26
C ILE A 155 18.50 -22.00 10.85
N SER A 156 18.53 -22.33 9.56
CA SER A 156 19.35 -23.42 9.03
C SER A 156 20.86 -23.11 9.09
N PHE A 157 21.26 -21.85 9.33
CA PHE A 157 22.64 -21.41 9.29
C PHE A 157 23.13 -20.71 10.59
N ASP A 158 22.37 -19.76 11.14
CA ASP A 158 22.66 -19.16 12.46
C ASP A 158 21.35 -18.69 13.15
N ILE A 159 21.06 -19.29 14.30
CA ILE A 159 19.86 -19.00 15.09
C ILE A 159 19.80 -17.56 15.61
N ARG A 160 20.94 -16.93 15.87
CA ARG A 160 21.02 -15.56 16.40
C ARG A 160 20.55 -14.55 15.34
N TYR A 161 21.02 -14.70 14.11
CA TYR A 161 20.59 -13.86 13.00
C TYR A 161 19.11 -14.05 12.68
N SER A 162 18.62 -15.29 12.73
CA SER A 162 17.19 -15.55 12.55
C SER A 162 16.34 -14.89 13.63
N PHE A 163 16.74 -15.01 14.91
CA PHE A 163 16.03 -14.37 16.01
C PHE A 163 15.99 -12.84 15.88
N LEU A 164 17.13 -12.21 15.56
CA LEU A 164 17.20 -10.77 15.33
C LEU A 164 16.33 -10.32 14.15
N TYR A 165 16.37 -11.06 13.05
CA TYR A 165 15.56 -10.79 11.88
C TYR A 165 14.05 -10.89 12.19
N LEU A 166 13.64 -11.95 12.89
CA LEU A 166 12.25 -12.16 13.29
C LEU A 166 11.77 -11.02 14.20
N LEU A 167 12.57 -10.62 15.19
CA LEU A 167 12.23 -9.54 16.11
C LEU A 167 12.02 -8.22 15.35
N LEU A 168 12.93 -7.88 14.44
CA LEU A 168 12.83 -6.67 13.60
C LEU A 168 11.62 -6.73 12.68
N SER A 169 11.40 -7.86 12.00
CA SER A 169 10.27 -8.03 11.09
C SER A 169 8.94 -7.87 11.81
N VAL A 170 8.75 -8.54 12.95
CA VAL A 170 7.53 -8.43 13.77
C VAL A 170 7.33 -7.00 14.26
N THR A 171 8.40 -6.30 14.65
CA THR A 171 8.32 -4.90 15.10
C THR A 171 7.87 -3.97 13.97
N ILE A 172 8.45 -4.12 12.77
CA ILE A 172 8.12 -3.31 11.59
C ILE A 172 6.67 -3.57 11.16
N PHE A 173 6.29 -4.83 10.96
CA PHE A 173 4.92 -5.17 10.56
C PHE A 173 3.90 -4.82 11.64
N GLY A 174 4.20 -5.02 12.92
CA GLY A 174 3.34 -4.62 14.02
C GLY A 174 3.09 -3.11 14.04
N THR A 175 4.14 -2.31 13.82
CA THR A 175 4.03 -0.85 13.70
C THR A 175 3.20 -0.48 12.47
N TYR A 176 3.48 -1.11 11.33
CA TYR A 176 2.77 -0.90 10.08
C TYR A 176 1.27 -1.13 10.23
N PHE A 177 0.86 -2.31 10.72
CA PHE A 177 -0.55 -2.67 10.89
C PHE A 177 -1.25 -1.74 11.90
N ARG A 178 -0.53 -1.29 12.95
CA ARG A 178 -1.06 -0.32 13.89
C ARG A 178 -1.33 1.03 13.23
N VAL A 179 -0.43 1.51 12.38
CA VAL A 179 -0.61 2.77 11.62
C VAL A 179 -1.74 2.60 10.61
N LEU A 180 -1.77 1.51 9.84
CA LEU A 180 -2.85 1.20 8.90
C LEU A 180 -4.21 1.20 9.61
N LYS A 181 -4.32 0.52 10.75
CA LYS A 181 -5.55 0.49 11.55
C LYS A 181 -5.95 1.87 12.06
N LYS A 182 -4.99 2.71 12.48
CA LYS A 182 -5.27 4.06 12.97
C LYS A 182 -5.74 4.98 11.84
N SER A 183 -5.00 5.00 10.72
CA SER A 183 -5.33 5.77 9.52
C SER A 183 -6.74 5.42 9.05
N THR A 184 -7.04 4.12 8.91
CA THR A 184 -8.35 3.67 8.42
C THR A 184 -9.51 3.86 9.40
N ARG A 185 -9.27 4.01 10.71
CA ARG A 185 -10.36 4.17 11.72
C ARG A 185 -10.94 5.57 11.75
N GLN A 186 -10.17 6.60 11.36
CA GLN A 186 -10.68 7.98 11.27
C GLN A 186 -11.78 8.15 10.22
N TYR A 187 -11.78 7.32 9.18
CA TYR A 187 -12.70 7.42 8.05
C TYR A 187 -13.95 6.53 8.14
N VAL A 188 -14.03 5.62 9.12
CA VAL A 188 -15.23 4.77 9.34
C VAL A 188 -16.25 5.42 10.27
N LYS A 189 -15.85 6.47 11.00
CA LYS A 189 -16.68 7.14 12.01
C LYS A 189 -17.28 8.47 11.54
N ARG A 190 -16.99 8.88 10.32
CA ARG A 190 -17.73 9.93 9.61
C ARG A 190 -18.81 9.25 8.78
#